data_AF-A0A142WWC6-F1
#
_entry.id   AF-A0A142WWC6-F1
#
_cell.length_a   1.000
_cell.length_b   1.000
_cell.length_c   1.000
_cell.angle_alpha   90.00
_cell.angle_beta   90.00
_cell.angle_gamma   90.00
#
_symmetry.space_group_name_H-M   'P 1'
#
loop_
_entity.id
_entity.type
_entity.pdbx_description
1 polymer ?
#
loop_
_entity_poly.entity_id
_entity_poly.type
_entity_poly.pdbx_seq_one_letter_code
_entity_poly.pdbx_strand_id
1 'polypeptide(L)'
;MFRRIRELLFGASPAEAAQRAQLDQLVRNLQEGTGGLPLCDLRPVLIPSSIFDKGWWIGPYHHFPALPVSLTWAYLCPENTMQYLTDDAAARLTAEGIDWRTSSREALRADFDRQPWSRASRTEEGALGAVALLHDDGLGPSRLLCYDGLLKLFPDGFQLYVPDRYSAFLLSNTAPPAFLDGVTHSVRHVHQNAGVPMSLDPHDHSLLREALASAGELV
;
A
#
# COMPACT_ATOMS: atom_id res chain seq x y z
N MET A 1 -0.49 13.17 -37.02
CA MET A 1 0.68 13.21 -37.92
C MET A 1 1.99 13.45 -37.16
N PHE A 2 2.05 14.40 -36.22
CA PHE A 2 3.24 14.65 -35.37
C PHE A 2 3.68 13.49 -34.47
N ARG A 3 2.76 12.66 -33.97
CA ARG A 3 3.08 11.47 -33.14
C ARG A 3 3.91 10.41 -33.89
N ARG A 4 3.53 10.09 -35.13
CA ARG A 4 4.24 9.11 -35.98
C ARG A 4 5.64 9.59 -36.38
N ILE A 5 5.83 10.88 -36.63
CA ILE A 5 7.14 11.45 -36.99
C ILE A 5 8.08 11.45 -35.77
N ARG A 6 7.55 11.70 -34.57
CA ARG A 6 8.32 11.62 -33.31
C ARG A 6 8.71 10.18 -32.96
N GLU A 7 7.80 9.21 -33.11
CA GLU A 7 8.09 7.77 -32.92
C GLU A 7 9.17 7.26 -33.90
N LEU A 8 9.17 7.75 -35.15
CA LEU A 8 10.15 7.36 -36.17
C LEU A 8 11.55 8.00 -35.97
N LEU A 9 11.64 9.18 -35.36
CA LEU A 9 12.91 9.92 -35.21
C LEU A 9 13.57 9.76 -33.83
N PHE A 10 12.78 9.52 -32.77
CA PHE A 10 13.27 9.54 -31.39
C PHE A 10 12.88 8.32 -30.55
N GLY A 11 12.18 7.34 -31.13
CA GLY A 11 11.62 6.20 -30.40
C GLY A 11 10.45 6.59 -29.50
N ALA A 12 9.88 5.60 -28.79
CA ALA A 12 8.91 5.87 -27.73
C ALA A 12 9.58 6.70 -26.62
N SER A 13 8.85 7.65 -26.03
CA SER A 13 9.39 8.33 -24.84
C SER A 13 9.62 7.32 -23.71
N PRO A 14 10.56 7.56 -22.77
CA PRO A 14 10.78 6.65 -21.65
C PRO A 14 9.51 6.31 -20.87
N ALA A 15 8.59 7.26 -20.74
CA ALA A 15 7.28 7.05 -20.10
C ALA A 15 6.38 6.11 -20.92
N GLU A 16 6.31 6.27 -22.24
CA GLU A 16 5.52 5.39 -23.13
C GLU A 16 6.13 3.98 -23.19
N ALA A 17 7.46 3.87 -23.18
CA ALA A 17 8.16 2.59 -23.13
C ALA A 17 7.87 1.85 -21.80
N ALA A 18 7.93 2.55 -20.67
CA ALA A 18 7.58 2.00 -19.36
C ALA A 18 6.12 1.56 -19.29
N GLN A 19 5.18 2.38 -19.79
CA GLN A 19 3.76 2.01 -19.84
C GLN A 19 3.52 0.76 -20.69
N ARG A 20 4.22 0.63 -21.82
CA ARG A 20 4.11 -0.56 -22.66
C ARG A 20 4.69 -1.79 -21.99
N ALA A 21 5.85 -1.67 -21.34
CA ALA A 21 6.45 -2.75 -20.56
C ALA A 21 5.51 -3.22 -19.43
N GLN A 22 4.88 -2.28 -18.73
CA GLN A 22 3.89 -2.57 -17.69
C GLN A 22 2.68 -3.31 -18.25
N LEU A 23 2.12 -2.88 -19.38
CA LEU A 23 1.00 -3.55 -20.03
C LEU A 23 1.36 -4.97 -20.48
N ASP A 24 2.53 -5.13 -21.11
CA ASP A 24 3.02 -6.44 -21.55
C ASP A 24 3.22 -7.38 -20.36
N GLN A 25 3.71 -6.87 -19.21
CA GLN A 25 3.82 -7.65 -17.99
C GLN A 25 2.46 -8.05 -17.42
N LEU A 26 1.47 -7.15 -17.40
CA LEU A 26 0.12 -7.48 -16.96
C LEU A 26 -0.50 -8.59 -17.80
N VAL A 27 -0.31 -8.55 -19.13
CA VAL A 27 -0.80 -9.61 -20.02
C VAL A 27 -0.13 -10.95 -19.71
N ARG A 28 1.19 -10.97 -19.47
CA ARG A 28 1.91 -12.18 -19.07
C ARG A 28 1.39 -12.75 -17.74
N ASN A 29 1.25 -11.91 -16.72
CA ASN A 29 0.73 -12.30 -15.41
C ASN A 29 -0.66 -12.94 -15.52
N LEU A 30 -1.54 -12.38 -16.36
CA LEU A 30 -2.88 -12.93 -16.61
C LEU A 30 -2.86 -14.31 -17.28
N GLN A 31 -1.87 -14.57 -18.14
CA GLN A 31 -1.71 -15.84 -18.84
C GLN A 31 -1.10 -16.93 -17.95
N GLU A 32 -0.12 -16.56 -17.12
CA GLU A 32 0.64 -17.49 -16.28
C GLU A 32 -0.08 -17.80 -14.95
N GLY A 33 -0.95 -16.90 -14.49
CA GLY A 33 -1.64 -17.01 -13.20
C GLY A 33 -0.68 -16.88 -12.00
N THR A 34 -1.20 -17.10 -10.79
CA THR A 34 -0.42 -17.05 -9.54
C THR A 34 0.26 -18.38 -9.21
N GLY A 35 0.19 -19.35 -10.12
CA GLY A 35 0.53 -20.76 -9.93
C GLY A 35 1.96 -21.05 -9.46
N GLY A 36 2.91 -20.20 -9.83
CA GLY A 36 4.34 -20.44 -9.63
C GLY A 36 5.14 -19.20 -9.27
N LEU A 37 4.48 -18.14 -8.77
CA LEU A 37 5.18 -16.95 -8.33
C LEU A 37 5.89 -17.22 -7.00
N PRO A 38 7.13 -16.72 -6.82
CA PRO A 38 7.93 -17.02 -5.65
C PRO A 38 7.32 -16.37 -4.40
N LEU A 39 7.32 -17.11 -3.29
CA LEU A 39 6.71 -16.64 -2.03
C LEU A 39 7.37 -15.37 -1.50
N CYS A 40 8.65 -15.14 -1.80
CA CYS A 40 9.38 -13.93 -1.40
C CYS A 40 8.83 -12.65 -2.04
N ASP A 41 7.99 -12.75 -3.07
CA ASP A 41 7.36 -11.61 -3.75
C ASP A 41 5.93 -11.37 -3.25
N LEU A 42 5.37 -12.29 -2.46
CA LEU A 42 4.05 -12.12 -1.86
C LEU A 42 4.10 -11.07 -0.74
N ARG A 43 3.15 -10.13 -0.76
CA ARG A 43 2.96 -9.13 0.28
C ARG A 43 1.50 -9.07 0.72
N PRO A 44 1.22 -8.82 2.01
CA PRO A 44 -0.07 -8.30 2.40
C PRO A 44 -0.21 -6.87 1.88
N VAL A 45 -1.39 -6.56 1.35
CA VAL A 45 -1.70 -5.29 0.68
C VAL A 45 -2.98 -4.71 1.26
N LEU A 46 -2.94 -3.43 1.63
CA LEU A 46 -4.13 -2.67 1.97
C LEU A 46 -4.70 -2.03 0.71
N ILE A 47 -5.96 -2.34 0.40
CA ILE A 47 -6.69 -1.81 -0.76
C ILE A 47 -8.00 -1.15 -0.32
N PRO A 48 -8.60 -0.27 -1.14
CA PRO A 48 -9.89 0.33 -0.81
C PRO A 48 -10.98 -0.71 -0.49
N SER A 49 -11.66 -0.55 0.64
CA SER A 49 -12.75 -1.46 1.04
C SER A 49 -13.91 -1.50 0.03
N SER A 50 -14.13 -0.40 -0.70
CA SER A 50 -15.20 -0.32 -1.71
C SER A 50 -15.02 -1.27 -2.91
N ILE A 51 -13.84 -1.87 -3.08
CA ILE A 51 -13.61 -2.89 -4.12
C ILE A 51 -14.44 -4.16 -3.83
N PHE A 52 -14.72 -4.45 -2.55
CA PHE A 52 -15.44 -5.66 -2.15
C PHE A 52 -16.96 -5.55 -2.29
N ASP A 53 -17.50 -4.33 -2.38
CA ASP A 53 -18.96 -4.08 -2.46
C ASP A 53 -19.63 -4.76 -3.65
N LYS A 54 -18.85 -5.06 -4.70
CA LYS A 54 -19.34 -5.73 -5.92
C LYS A 54 -19.40 -7.26 -5.81
N GLY A 55 -18.80 -7.85 -4.77
CA GLY A 55 -18.78 -9.29 -4.54
C GLY A 55 -17.98 -10.10 -5.57
N TRP A 56 -17.11 -9.47 -6.35
CA TRP A 56 -16.30 -10.12 -7.40
C TRP A 56 -14.83 -10.31 -7.01
N TRP A 57 -14.52 -10.16 -5.73
CA TRP A 57 -13.16 -10.36 -5.26
C TRP A 57 -12.77 -11.85 -5.35
N ILE A 58 -11.55 -12.13 -5.83
CA ILE A 58 -11.14 -13.47 -6.30
C ILE A 58 -10.21 -14.22 -5.33
N GLY A 59 -9.94 -13.65 -4.16
CA GLY A 59 -8.90 -14.16 -3.27
C GLY A 59 -9.17 -13.89 -1.81
N PRO A 60 -8.26 -14.34 -0.92
CA PRO A 60 -8.41 -14.12 0.49
C PRO A 60 -8.37 -12.62 0.81
N TYR A 61 -9.27 -12.19 1.68
CA TYR A 61 -9.28 -10.84 2.19
C TYR A 61 -9.83 -10.80 3.62
N HIS A 62 -9.54 -9.71 4.31
CA HIS A 62 -10.13 -9.38 5.60
C HIS A 62 -10.66 -7.95 5.57
N HIS A 63 -11.95 -7.78 5.82
CA HIS A 63 -12.60 -6.48 5.82
C HIS A 63 -12.40 -5.75 7.15
N PHE A 64 -11.98 -4.48 7.11
CA PHE A 64 -11.89 -3.62 8.29
C PHE A 64 -13.05 -2.63 8.31
N PRO A 65 -14.11 -2.85 9.10
CA PRO A 65 -15.31 -2.02 9.04
C PRO A 65 -15.10 -0.57 9.51
N ALA A 66 -14.09 -0.34 10.37
CA ALA A 66 -13.78 0.97 10.91
C ALA A 66 -12.75 1.77 10.06
N LEU A 67 -12.28 1.20 8.95
CA LEU A 67 -11.23 1.79 8.13
C LEU A 67 -11.62 1.79 6.64
N PRO A 68 -11.10 2.74 5.85
CA PRO A 68 -11.38 2.83 4.41
C PRO A 68 -10.62 1.78 3.59
N VAL A 69 -9.82 0.95 4.24
CA VAL A 69 -8.96 -0.09 3.67
C VAL A 69 -9.40 -1.46 4.14
N SER A 70 -9.10 -2.47 3.34
CA SER A 70 -9.21 -3.89 3.71
C SER A 70 -7.91 -4.59 3.32
N LEU A 71 -7.63 -5.71 3.99
CA LEU A 71 -6.42 -6.50 3.77
C LEU A 71 -6.66 -7.56 2.70
N THR A 72 -5.70 -7.72 1.79
CA THR A 72 -5.58 -8.86 0.88
C THR A 72 -4.09 -9.16 0.63
N TRP A 73 -3.76 -10.01 -0.34
CA TRP A 73 -2.39 -10.36 -0.68
C TRP A 73 -2.14 -10.29 -2.18
N ALA A 74 -0.96 -9.80 -2.56
CA ALA A 74 -0.54 -9.75 -3.95
C ALA A 74 0.95 -10.06 -4.08
N TYR A 75 1.30 -10.70 -5.18
CA TYR A 75 2.68 -10.83 -5.61
C TYR A 75 3.11 -9.51 -6.26
N LEU A 76 4.26 -9.00 -5.84
CA LEU A 76 4.96 -7.94 -6.55
C LEU A 76 5.61 -8.53 -7.80
N CYS A 77 5.27 -7.98 -8.95
CA CYS A 77 5.76 -8.44 -10.24
C CYS A 77 6.65 -7.36 -10.86
N PRO A 78 7.47 -7.71 -11.87
CA PRO A 78 8.26 -6.74 -12.62
C PRO A 78 7.43 -5.56 -13.15
N GLU A 79 8.11 -4.47 -13.51
CA GLU A 79 7.49 -3.26 -14.08
C GLU A 79 6.42 -2.62 -13.16
N ASN A 80 6.59 -2.72 -11.85
CA ASN A 80 5.66 -2.18 -10.84
C ASN A 80 4.22 -2.67 -11.05
N THR A 81 4.08 -3.96 -11.37
CA THR A 81 2.78 -4.63 -11.48
C THR A 81 2.53 -5.48 -10.24
N MET A 82 1.26 -5.78 -9.99
CA MET A 82 0.85 -6.67 -8.91
C MET A 82 -0.10 -7.72 -9.45
N GLN A 83 -0.01 -8.92 -8.88
CA GLN A 83 -0.95 -9.99 -9.14
C GLN A 83 -1.54 -10.49 -7.83
N TYR A 84 -2.84 -10.29 -7.62
CA TYR A 84 -3.52 -10.70 -6.40
C TYR A 84 -3.50 -12.22 -6.24
N LEU A 85 -3.22 -12.68 -5.02
CA LEU A 85 -3.34 -14.07 -4.64
C LEU A 85 -4.82 -14.48 -4.74
N THR A 86 -5.09 -15.56 -5.46
CA THR A 86 -6.45 -16.11 -5.61
C THR A 86 -6.76 -17.13 -4.51
N ASP A 87 -8.04 -17.43 -4.29
CA ASP A 87 -8.46 -18.43 -3.30
C ASP A 87 -7.87 -19.81 -3.61
N ASP A 88 -7.87 -20.23 -4.88
CA ASP A 88 -7.28 -21.50 -5.31
C ASP A 88 -5.76 -21.57 -5.03
N ALA A 89 -5.04 -20.47 -5.24
CA ALA A 89 -3.61 -20.41 -4.98
C ALA A 89 -3.32 -20.42 -3.47
N ALA A 90 -4.10 -19.68 -2.68
CA ALA A 90 -3.98 -19.69 -1.22
C ALA A 90 -4.30 -21.09 -0.63
N ALA A 91 -5.33 -21.76 -1.15
CA ALA A 91 -5.68 -23.11 -0.76
C ALA A 91 -4.56 -24.11 -1.08
N ARG A 92 -3.93 -24.00 -2.26
CA ARG A 92 -2.79 -24.85 -2.63
C ARG A 92 -1.59 -24.65 -1.72
N LEU A 93 -1.18 -23.39 -1.47
CA LEU A 93 -0.08 -23.10 -0.54
C LEU A 93 -0.33 -23.69 0.85
N THR A 94 -1.58 -23.57 1.33
CA THR A 94 -2.00 -24.12 2.61
C THR A 94 -1.94 -25.65 2.62
N ALA A 95 -2.40 -26.31 1.55
CA ALA A 95 -2.36 -27.77 1.40
C ALA A 95 -0.92 -28.31 1.31
N GLU A 96 0.01 -27.51 0.79
CA GLU A 96 1.45 -27.81 0.76
C GLU A 96 2.16 -27.55 2.11
N GLY A 97 1.43 -27.07 3.12
CA GLY A 97 1.99 -26.77 4.44
C GLY A 97 2.83 -25.48 4.48
N ILE A 98 2.67 -24.60 3.49
CA ILE A 98 3.39 -23.33 3.39
C ILE A 98 2.66 -22.26 4.21
N ASP A 99 3.33 -21.68 5.22
CA ASP A 99 2.81 -20.54 6.00
C ASP A 99 2.99 -19.22 5.24
N TRP A 100 2.22 -19.08 4.16
CA TRP A 100 2.32 -17.94 3.25
C TRP A 100 1.93 -16.61 3.91
N ARG A 101 1.06 -16.62 4.92
CA ARG A 101 0.66 -15.41 5.65
C ARG A 101 1.84 -14.83 6.42
N THR A 102 2.47 -15.65 7.27
CA THR A 102 3.63 -15.22 8.05
C THR A 102 4.78 -14.79 7.14
N SER A 103 5.12 -15.59 6.12
CA SER A 103 6.19 -15.24 5.18
C SER A 103 5.93 -13.91 4.44
N SER A 104 4.69 -13.66 4.01
CA SER A 104 4.34 -12.41 3.33
C SER A 104 4.46 -11.18 4.26
N ARG A 105 4.09 -11.33 5.54
CA ARG A 105 4.22 -10.28 6.56
C ARG A 105 5.68 -9.99 6.88
N GLU A 106 6.51 -11.02 7.02
CA GLU A 106 7.96 -10.86 7.22
C GLU A 106 8.62 -10.15 6.03
N ALA A 107 8.20 -10.47 4.80
CA ALA A 107 8.72 -9.81 3.62
C ALA A 107 8.32 -8.32 3.57
N LEU A 108 7.08 -7.99 3.94
CA LEU A 108 6.65 -6.60 4.11
C LEU A 108 7.45 -5.88 5.21
N ARG A 109 7.69 -6.54 6.35
CA ARG A 109 8.48 -5.98 7.45
C ARG A 109 9.90 -5.68 7.01
N ALA A 110 10.53 -6.56 6.23
CA ALA A 110 11.84 -6.34 5.65
C ALA A 110 11.87 -5.14 4.68
N ASP A 111 10.79 -4.90 3.93
CA ASP A 111 10.66 -3.69 3.11
C ASP A 111 10.55 -2.43 3.98
N PHE A 112 9.71 -2.48 5.01
CA PHE A 112 9.54 -1.39 5.96
C PHE A 112 10.84 -1.04 6.70
N ASP A 113 11.59 -2.04 7.18
CA ASP A 113 12.83 -1.81 7.91
C ASP A 113 13.91 -1.16 7.02
N ARG A 114 13.89 -1.43 5.71
CA ARG A 114 14.78 -0.77 4.73
C ARG A 114 14.38 0.68 4.47
N GLN A 115 13.09 0.96 4.36
CA GLN A 115 12.57 2.30 4.13
C GLN A 115 11.22 2.47 4.84
N PRO A 116 11.20 2.96 6.09
CA PRO A 116 9.97 2.99 6.88
C PRO A 116 9.00 4.10 6.45
N TRP A 117 9.51 5.17 5.82
CA TRP A 117 8.74 6.27 5.25
C TRP A 117 9.45 6.83 4.01
N SER A 118 8.70 7.50 3.15
CA SER A 118 9.28 8.22 2.00
C SER A 118 9.61 9.68 2.33
N ARG A 119 8.87 10.30 3.25
CA ARG A 119 9.12 11.66 3.74
C ARG A 119 8.78 11.80 5.21
N ALA A 120 9.56 12.61 5.92
CA ALA A 120 9.29 13.01 7.29
C ALA A 120 9.23 14.53 7.40
N SER A 121 8.33 15.02 8.24
CA SER A 121 8.20 16.44 8.60
C SER A 121 8.36 16.60 10.11
N ARG A 122 9.12 17.61 10.51
CA ARG A 122 9.43 17.90 11.92
C ARG A 122 8.77 19.21 12.36
N THR A 123 8.39 19.27 13.63
CA THR A 123 7.89 20.51 14.25
C THR A 123 9.01 21.54 14.38
N GLU A 124 8.68 22.76 14.79
CA GLU A 124 9.68 23.83 15.01
C GLU A 124 10.70 23.45 16.09
N GLU A 125 10.27 22.67 17.09
CA GLU A 125 11.12 22.10 18.15
C GLU A 125 11.94 20.90 17.69
N GLY A 126 11.83 20.50 16.42
CA GLY A 126 12.57 19.39 15.82
C GLY A 126 12.01 17.99 16.09
N ALA A 127 10.90 17.88 16.82
CA ALA A 127 10.21 16.61 17.05
C ALA A 127 9.62 16.06 15.73
N LEU A 128 9.51 14.74 15.59
CA LEU A 128 8.84 14.14 14.43
C LEU A 128 7.33 14.41 14.52
N GLY A 129 6.81 15.22 13.61
CA GLY A 129 5.40 15.61 13.61
C GLY A 129 4.54 14.81 12.64
N ALA A 130 5.11 14.41 11.49
CA ALA A 130 4.41 13.58 10.52
C ALA A 130 5.35 12.78 9.62
N VAL A 131 4.85 11.68 9.05
CA VAL A 131 5.49 10.95 7.96
C VAL A 131 4.52 10.66 6.83
N ALA A 132 5.03 10.60 5.61
CA ALA A 132 4.31 10.13 4.43
C ALA A 132 4.85 8.76 4.00
N LEU A 133 3.94 7.87 3.68
CA LEU A 133 4.18 6.52 3.18
C LEU A 133 3.81 6.50 1.69
N LEU A 134 4.72 6.97 0.84
CA LEU A 134 4.57 7.00 -0.62
C LEU A 134 5.81 6.34 -1.23
N HIS A 135 5.74 5.03 -1.45
CA HIS A 135 6.86 4.21 -1.90
C HIS A 135 6.71 3.83 -3.38
N ASP A 136 7.84 3.64 -4.06
CA ASP A 136 7.88 3.32 -5.50
C ASP A 136 7.26 1.95 -5.82
N ASP A 137 7.22 1.04 -4.84
CA ASP A 137 6.55 -0.26 -4.92
C ASP A 137 5.01 -0.18 -4.87
N GLY A 138 4.45 1.01 -4.66
CA GLY A 138 3.00 1.22 -4.61
C GLY A 138 2.32 0.67 -3.36
N LEU A 139 3.07 0.28 -2.32
CA LEU A 139 2.54 -0.33 -1.11
C LEU A 139 2.45 0.65 0.08
N GLY A 140 2.41 1.96 -0.17
CA GLY A 140 2.37 3.01 0.87
C GLY A 140 1.42 2.71 2.03
N PRO A 141 0.11 2.53 1.78
CA PRO A 141 -0.86 2.17 2.82
C PRO A 141 -0.51 0.86 3.50
N SER A 142 0.01 -0.14 2.79
CA SER A 142 0.35 -1.44 3.38
C SER A 142 1.44 -1.36 4.45
N ARG A 143 2.24 -0.29 4.50
CA ARG A 143 3.22 -0.08 5.59
C ARG A 143 2.54 0.17 6.94
N LEU A 144 1.24 0.49 6.95
CA LEU A 144 0.41 0.54 8.17
C LEU A 144 0.32 -0.81 8.89
N LEU A 145 0.51 -1.93 8.19
CA LEU A 145 0.55 -3.26 8.79
C LEU A 145 1.78 -3.44 9.72
N CYS A 146 2.81 -2.59 9.58
CA CYS A 146 4.00 -2.60 10.44
C CYS A 146 3.78 -1.80 11.74
N TYR A 147 2.63 -1.98 12.39
CA TYR A 147 2.13 -1.18 13.50
C TYR A 147 3.16 -0.90 14.61
N ASP A 148 3.83 -1.93 15.11
CA ASP A 148 4.85 -1.77 16.16
C ASP A 148 6.03 -0.91 15.75
N GLY A 149 6.38 -0.92 14.46
CA GLY A 149 7.42 -0.05 13.91
C GLY A 149 6.96 1.40 13.95
N LEU A 150 5.70 1.65 13.58
CA LEU A 150 5.09 2.97 13.60
C LEU A 150 4.92 3.52 15.02
N LEU A 151 4.56 2.65 15.97
CA LEU A 151 4.40 3.05 17.38
C LEU A 151 5.73 3.43 18.03
N LYS A 152 6.85 2.85 17.58
CA LYS A 152 8.20 3.31 17.99
C LYS A 152 8.52 4.71 17.47
N LEU A 153 7.95 5.13 16.33
CA LEU A 153 8.11 6.48 15.78
C LEU A 153 7.21 7.49 16.48
N PHE A 154 6.01 7.07 16.87
CA PHE A 154 5.01 7.88 17.56
C PHE A 154 4.53 7.19 18.84
N PRO A 155 5.32 7.26 19.94
CA PRO A 155 5.02 6.54 21.18
C PRO A 155 3.68 6.94 21.81
N ASP A 156 3.26 8.19 21.63
CA ASP A 156 2.00 8.75 22.12
C ASP A 156 0.82 8.51 21.15
N GLY A 157 1.04 7.69 20.12
CA GLY A 157 0.06 7.40 19.08
C GLY A 157 0.07 8.42 17.94
N PHE A 158 -0.74 8.12 16.94
CA PHE A 158 -0.84 8.90 15.71
C PHE A 158 -2.25 8.85 15.13
N GLN A 159 -2.57 9.84 14.32
CA GLN A 159 -3.67 9.78 13.37
C GLN A 159 -3.14 9.32 12.01
N LEU A 160 -3.89 8.47 11.33
CA LEU A 160 -3.58 8.02 9.98
C LEU A 160 -4.59 8.55 8.97
N TYR A 161 -4.10 8.89 7.79
CA TYR A 161 -4.89 9.25 6.62
C TYR A 161 -4.50 8.34 5.46
N VAL A 162 -5.50 7.91 4.68
CA VAL A 162 -5.28 7.14 3.44
C VAL A 162 -6.02 7.87 2.33
N PRO A 163 -5.42 8.94 1.75
CA PRO A 163 -6.09 9.77 0.76
C PRO A 163 -6.25 9.08 -0.60
N ASP A 164 -5.42 8.09 -0.92
CA ASP A 164 -5.51 7.27 -2.12
C ASP A 164 -4.94 5.86 -1.92
N ARG A 165 -4.96 5.04 -2.97
CA ARG A 165 -4.49 3.64 -2.92
C ARG A 165 -2.97 3.47 -2.82
N TYR A 166 -2.18 4.54 -2.95
CA TYR A 166 -0.71 4.49 -3.03
C TYR A 166 -0.02 5.19 -1.87
N SER A 167 -0.75 5.99 -1.12
CA SER A 167 -0.22 6.84 -0.07
C SER A 167 -0.99 6.73 1.23
N ALA A 168 -0.24 6.79 2.32
CA ALA A 168 -0.78 7.04 3.64
C ALA A 168 0.05 8.11 4.35
N PHE A 169 -0.56 8.80 5.30
CA PHE A 169 0.10 9.80 6.13
C PHE A 169 -0.13 9.47 7.59
N LEU A 170 0.90 9.63 8.42
CA LEU A 170 0.81 9.49 9.87
C LEU A 170 1.18 10.82 10.50
N LEU A 171 0.31 11.32 11.37
CA LEU A 171 0.49 12.59 12.07
C LEU A 171 0.54 12.29 13.57
N SER A 172 1.58 12.79 14.25
CA SER A 172 1.77 12.57 15.69
C SER A 172 0.61 13.19 16.49
N ASN A 173 0.10 12.47 17.48
CA ASN A 173 -0.91 12.99 18.41
C ASN A 173 -0.40 14.17 19.27
N THR A 174 0.92 14.33 19.39
CA THR A 174 1.56 15.38 20.18
C THR A 174 2.02 16.58 19.35
N ALA A 175 1.83 16.55 18.02
CA ALA A 175 2.24 17.67 17.18
C ALA A 175 1.29 18.88 17.37
N PRO A 176 1.81 20.13 17.30
CA PRO A 176 0.98 21.32 17.44
C PRO A 176 -0.12 21.41 16.36
N PRO A 177 -1.32 21.91 16.69
CA PRO A 177 -2.42 22.02 15.71
C PRO A 177 -2.06 22.78 14.43
N ALA A 178 -1.32 23.89 14.54
CA ALA A 178 -0.87 24.66 13.38
C ALA A 178 0.07 23.86 12.45
N PHE A 179 0.88 22.96 13.00
CA PHE A 179 1.70 22.05 12.21
C PHE A 179 0.83 21.00 11.50
N LEU A 180 -0.13 20.42 12.22
CA LEU A 180 -1.07 19.43 11.69
C LEU A 180 -1.88 19.99 10.52
N ASP A 181 -2.36 21.24 10.62
CA ASP A 181 -3.11 21.91 9.55
C ASP A 181 -2.34 21.97 8.22
N GLY A 182 -1.02 22.24 8.30
CA GLY A 182 -0.14 22.25 7.15
C GLY A 182 0.00 20.88 6.48
N VAL A 183 0.11 19.82 7.27
CA VAL A 183 0.19 18.44 6.76
C VAL A 183 -1.16 18.01 6.17
N THR A 184 -2.26 18.33 6.83
CA THR A 184 -3.62 18.02 6.36
C THR A 184 -3.96 18.75 5.06
N HIS A 185 -3.37 19.92 4.79
CA HIS A 185 -3.44 20.53 3.45
C HIS A 185 -2.81 19.64 2.38
N SER A 186 -1.67 19.01 2.67
CA SER A 186 -1.01 18.07 1.75
C SER A 186 -1.84 16.81 1.53
N VAL A 187 -2.44 16.24 2.59
CA VAL A 187 -3.37 15.10 2.49
C VAL A 187 -4.52 15.42 1.54
N ARG A 188 -5.15 16.59 1.68
CA ARG A 188 -6.22 17.05 0.79
C ARG A 188 -5.75 17.18 -0.66
N HIS A 189 -4.57 17.74 -0.87
CA HIS A 189 -4.01 17.87 -2.21
C HIS A 189 -3.81 16.51 -2.89
N VAL A 190 -3.26 15.53 -2.18
CA VAL A 190 -3.08 14.16 -2.70
C VAL A 190 -4.43 13.54 -3.06
N HIS A 191 -5.40 13.58 -2.14
CA HIS A 191 -6.74 13.03 -2.38
C HIS A 191 -7.42 13.67 -3.61
N GLN A 192 -7.34 14.99 -3.76
CA GLN A 192 -7.97 15.72 -4.88
C GLN A 192 -7.39 15.36 -6.24
N ASN A 193 -6.14 14.92 -6.29
CA ASN A 193 -5.43 14.56 -7.52
C ASN A 193 -5.30 13.03 -7.71
N ALA A 194 -5.92 12.25 -6.83
CA ALA A 194 -5.85 10.79 -6.87
C ALA A 194 -6.66 10.21 -8.04
N GLY A 195 -6.08 9.22 -8.74
CA GLY A 195 -6.84 8.45 -9.73
C GLY A 195 -7.93 7.57 -9.10
N VAL A 196 -7.75 7.17 -7.85
CA VAL A 196 -8.74 6.49 -7.02
C VAL A 196 -8.69 7.12 -5.62
N PRO A 197 -9.51 8.15 -5.35
CA PRO A 197 -9.57 8.77 -4.03
C PRO A 197 -10.14 7.79 -3.00
N MET A 198 -9.62 7.87 -1.77
CA MET A 198 -10.02 7.02 -0.66
C MET A 198 -10.69 7.83 0.45
N SER A 199 -9.98 8.16 1.54
CA SER A 199 -10.54 8.87 2.69
C SER A 199 -9.76 10.14 3.02
N LEU A 200 -10.49 11.21 3.36
CA LEU A 200 -9.93 12.42 3.97
C LEU A 200 -10.04 12.42 5.49
N ASP A 201 -10.77 11.46 6.06
CA ASP A 201 -11.03 11.43 7.49
C ASP A 201 -9.78 10.91 8.23
N PRO A 202 -9.38 11.55 9.35
CA PRO A 202 -8.39 10.98 10.22
C PRO A 202 -8.95 9.74 10.90
N HIS A 203 -8.15 8.68 10.96
CA HIS A 203 -8.43 7.51 11.78
C HIS A 203 -7.41 7.40 12.90
N ASP A 204 -7.88 7.13 14.11
CA ASP A 204 -7.00 6.92 15.25
C ASP A 204 -6.24 5.59 15.13
N HIS A 205 -4.96 5.56 15.51
CA HIS A 205 -4.15 4.35 15.45
C HIS A 205 -4.71 3.16 16.27
N SER A 206 -5.56 3.39 17.27
CA SER A 206 -6.24 2.31 17.99
C SER A 206 -7.20 1.52 17.09
N LEU A 207 -7.89 2.17 16.14
CA LEU A 207 -8.74 1.49 15.16
C LEU A 207 -7.91 0.60 14.23
N LEU A 208 -6.72 1.07 13.83
CA LEU A 208 -5.77 0.26 13.08
C LEU A 208 -5.33 -0.96 13.91
N ARG A 209 -4.96 -0.77 15.18
CA ARG A 209 -4.60 -1.87 16.06
C ARG A 209 -5.70 -2.93 16.16
N GLU A 210 -6.94 -2.52 16.41
CA GLU A 210 -8.09 -3.43 16.49
C GLU A 210 -8.33 -4.19 15.18
N ALA A 211 -8.25 -3.49 14.05
CA ALA A 211 -8.36 -4.08 12.72
C ALA A 211 -7.30 -5.17 12.50
N LEU A 212 -6.03 -4.87 12.78
CA LEU A 212 -4.92 -5.82 12.65
C LEU A 212 -5.04 -7.00 13.61
N ALA A 213 -5.48 -6.76 14.85
CA ALA A 213 -5.73 -7.81 15.82
C ALA A 213 -6.78 -8.80 15.29
N SER A 214 -7.87 -8.29 14.74
CA SER A 214 -8.98 -9.10 14.20
C SER A 214 -8.56 -9.96 13.01
N ALA A 215 -7.55 -9.52 12.24
CA ALA A 215 -7.01 -10.26 11.11
C ALA A 215 -5.88 -11.24 11.47
N GLY A 216 -5.41 -11.23 12.73
CA GLY A 216 -4.23 -12.00 13.13
C GLY A 216 -2.91 -11.43 12.57
N GLU A 217 -2.86 -10.12 12.35
CA GLU A 217 -1.70 -9.41 11.78
C GLU A 217 -0.92 -8.59 12.82
N LEU A 218 -1.38 -8.53 14.07
CA LEU A 218 -0.55 -8.09 15.18
C LEU A 218 0.32 -9.24 15.67
N VAL A 219 1.64 -9.02 15.75
CA VAL A 219 2.64 -9.96 16.30
C VAL A 219 3.39 -9.26 17.41
#